data_AF-V6LCS8-F1
#
_entry.id   AF-V6LCS8-F1
#
_cell.length_a   1.000
_cell.length_b   1.000
_cell.length_c   1.000
_cell.angle_alpha   90.00
_cell.angle_beta   90.00
_cell.angle_gamma   90.00
#
_symmetry.space_group_name_H-M   'P 1'
#
loop_
_entity.id
_entity.type
_entity.pdbx_description
1 polymer ?
#
loop_
_entity_poly.entity_id
_entity_poly.type
_entity_poly.pdbx_seq_one_letter_code
_entity_poly.pdbx_strand_id
1 'polypeptide(L)'
;MSEQYDQFLDLAQEVQNSVRQAKISIQKGVNGIPQAKNITTQARQTFVNASSYISKLKGQEYTNSQSALRKLNTELQELEQLVNAQTVSQPKYGQNKNLAEANMYLNDTDQMMDEANTIATDVVNVLGQQNQQMRGISGTTTNIVQNTGQANKLVSHMKKVEKLVNITLWSISGALILVDALGFYIFHHNKK
;
A
#
# COMPACT_ATOMS: atom_id res chain seq x y z
N MET A 1 -1.93 19.19 15.79
CA MET A 1 -1.61 17.97 16.54
C MET A 1 -0.58 18.31 17.58
N SER A 2 -0.70 17.74 18.77
CA SER A 2 0.27 17.97 19.85
C SER A 2 1.51 17.08 19.69
N GLU A 3 2.70 17.55 20.08
CA GLU A 3 3.95 16.76 20.06
C GLU A 3 3.83 15.46 20.85
N GLN A 4 3.00 15.46 21.90
CA GLN A 4 2.70 14.30 22.73
C GLN A 4 1.88 13.24 21.99
N TYR A 5 1.05 13.67 21.02
CA TYR A 5 0.29 12.76 20.16
C TYR A 5 1.20 12.08 19.15
N ASP A 6 2.17 12.80 18.57
CA ASP A 6 3.14 12.22 17.64
C ASP A 6 4.05 11.21 18.37
N GLN A 7 4.54 11.54 19.56
CA GLN A 7 5.31 10.60 20.41
C GLN A 7 4.50 9.35 20.79
N PHE A 8 3.19 9.51 21.03
CA PHE A 8 2.30 8.37 21.26
C PHE A 8 2.20 7.47 20.01
N LEU A 9 2.05 8.05 18.82
CA LEU A 9 1.92 7.31 17.57
C LEU A 9 3.19 6.51 17.23
N ASP A 10 4.38 7.09 17.45
CA ASP A 10 5.65 6.41 17.22
C ASP A 10 5.80 5.18 18.13
N LEU A 11 5.52 5.34 19.43
CA LEU A 11 5.59 4.23 20.38
C LEU A 11 4.51 3.18 20.11
N ALA A 12 3.30 3.59 19.71
CA ALA A 12 2.24 2.66 19.32
C ALA A 12 2.65 1.82 18.11
N GLN A 13 3.29 2.43 17.11
CA GLN A 13 3.81 1.73 15.93
C GLN A 13 4.95 0.77 16.29
N GLU A 14 5.83 1.16 17.21
CA GLU A 14 6.91 0.30 17.71
C GLU A 14 6.37 -0.95 18.42
N VAL A 15 5.31 -0.81 19.23
CA VAL A 15 4.63 -1.95 19.86
C VAL A 15 4.05 -2.90 18.79
N GLN A 16 3.38 -2.38 17.76
CA GLN A 16 2.84 -3.23 16.68
C GLN A 16 3.93 -3.98 15.92
N ASN A 17 5.03 -3.29 15.61
CA ASN A 17 6.16 -3.89 14.93
C ASN A 17 6.76 -5.02 15.77
N SER A 18 6.89 -4.81 17.08
CA SER A 18 7.39 -5.80 18.02
C SER A 18 6.45 -7.00 18.13
N VAL A 19 5.12 -6.77 18.20
CA VAL A 19 4.13 -7.85 18.19
C VAL A 19 4.25 -8.71 16.92
N ARG A 20 4.42 -8.08 15.76
CA ARG A 20 4.62 -8.79 14.48
C ARG A 20 5.90 -9.62 14.48
N GLN A 21 7.02 -9.05 14.94
CA GLN A 21 8.30 -9.77 15.01
C GLN A 21 8.28 -10.93 16.01
N ALA A 22 7.60 -10.77 17.14
CA ALA A 22 7.42 -11.85 18.10
C ALA A 22 6.57 -12.98 17.52
N LYS A 23 5.47 -12.68 16.81
CA LYS A 23 4.67 -13.69 16.10
C LYS A 23 5.48 -14.46 15.05
N ILE A 24 6.32 -13.76 14.28
CA ILE A 24 7.25 -14.40 13.32
C ILE A 24 8.25 -15.30 14.07
N SER A 25 8.76 -14.86 15.21
CA SER A 25 9.69 -15.66 16.02
C SER A 25 9.01 -16.90 16.58
N ILE A 26 7.75 -16.82 17.02
CA ILE A 26 6.96 -17.99 17.45
C ILE A 26 6.73 -18.97 16.28
N GLN A 27 6.53 -18.47 15.06
CA GLN A 27 6.39 -19.32 13.87
C GLN A 27 7.67 -20.09 13.53
N LYS A 28 8.84 -19.65 14.00
CA LYS A 28 10.10 -20.40 13.92
C LYS A 28 10.17 -21.58 14.92
N GLY A 29 9.10 -21.83 15.67
CA GLY A 29 8.98 -22.95 16.59
C GLY A 29 9.85 -22.78 17.84
N VAL A 30 10.24 -23.92 18.43
CA VAL A 30 10.86 -24.00 19.76
C VAL A 30 12.10 -23.11 19.94
N ASN A 31 12.88 -22.91 18.87
CA ASN A 31 14.09 -22.09 18.89
C ASN A 31 13.82 -20.57 18.81
N GLY A 32 12.65 -20.17 18.31
CA GLY A 32 12.24 -18.77 18.25
C GLY A 32 11.47 -18.28 19.49
N ILE A 33 11.12 -19.18 20.41
CA ILE A 33 10.41 -18.84 21.65
C ILE A 33 11.21 -17.94 22.60
N PRO A 34 12.51 -18.18 22.85
CA PRO A 34 13.32 -17.26 23.67
C PRO A 34 13.37 -15.85 23.07
N GLN A 35 13.51 -15.75 21.75
CA GLN A 35 13.51 -14.47 21.03
C GLN A 35 12.13 -13.79 21.10
N ALA A 36 11.05 -14.53 20.87
CA ALA A 36 9.69 -14.03 20.99
C ALA A 36 9.39 -13.50 22.39
N LYS A 37 9.88 -14.18 23.44
CA LYS A 37 9.72 -13.75 24.84
C LYS A 37 10.44 -12.42 25.11
N ASN A 38 11.67 -12.27 24.63
CA ASN A 38 12.43 -11.03 24.76
C ASN A 38 11.74 -9.87 24.03
N ILE A 39 11.30 -10.09 22.78
CA ILE A 39 10.59 -9.08 21.99
C ILE A 39 9.26 -8.69 22.65
N THR A 40 8.49 -9.67 23.16
CA THR A 40 7.23 -9.42 23.88
C THR A 40 7.45 -8.58 25.13
N THR A 41 8.56 -8.81 25.85
CA THR A 41 8.92 -8.04 27.05
C THR A 41 9.26 -6.59 26.70
N GLN A 42 10.02 -6.37 25.62
CA GLN A 42 10.31 -5.03 25.11
C GLN A 42 9.03 -4.31 24.64
N ALA A 43 8.17 -5.01 23.88
CA ALA A 43 6.89 -4.48 23.43
C ALA A 43 5.99 -4.04 24.60
N ARG A 44 6.01 -4.80 25.71
CA ARG A 44 5.27 -4.45 26.92
C ARG A 44 5.82 -3.19 27.59
N GLN A 45 7.14 -3.02 27.63
CA GLN A 45 7.76 -1.81 28.16
C GLN A 45 7.42 -0.59 27.30
N THR A 46 7.52 -0.71 25.97
CA THR A 46 7.14 0.36 25.02
C THR A 46 5.65 0.71 25.13
N PHE A 47 4.78 -0.27 25.35
CA PHE A 47 3.35 -0.05 25.61
C PHE A 47 3.10 0.79 26.87
N VAL A 48 3.80 0.50 27.97
CA VAL A 48 3.70 1.29 29.22
C VAL A 48 4.14 2.74 28.96
N ASN A 49 5.22 2.92 28.19
CA ASN A 49 5.69 4.25 27.80
C ASN A 49 4.63 4.97 26.97
N ALA A 50 4.05 4.34 25.94
CA ALA A 50 2.96 4.89 25.14
C ALA A 50 1.74 5.29 26.01
N SER A 51 1.39 4.46 27.00
CA SER A 51 0.29 4.74 27.92
C SER A 51 0.49 5.98 28.79
N SER A 52 1.73 6.35 29.08
CA SER A 52 2.03 7.55 29.87
C SER A 52 1.65 8.84 29.13
N TYR A 53 1.69 8.84 27.80
CA TYR A 53 1.36 10.01 26.97
C TYR A 53 -0.14 10.29 26.89
N ILE A 54 -0.98 9.27 27.00
CA ILE A 54 -2.44 9.44 26.92
C ILE A 54 -3.00 10.34 28.02
N SER A 55 -2.43 10.29 29.23
CA SER A 55 -2.84 11.13 30.35
C SER A 55 -2.73 12.63 30.06
N LYS A 56 -1.94 13.02 29.05
CA LYS A 56 -1.67 14.41 28.66
C LYS A 56 -2.49 14.87 27.45
N LEU A 57 -3.11 13.93 26.73
CA LEU A 57 -3.94 14.21 25.55
C LEU A 57 -5.35 14.67 25.95
N LYS A 58 -6.01 15.43 25.06
CA LYS A 58 -7.38 15.94 25.26
C LYS A 58 -8.20 15.80 23.98
N GLY A 59 -9.53 15.81 24.13
CA GLY A 59 -10.45 15.81 22.99
C GLY A 59 -10.34 14.57 22.11
N GLN A 60 -10.37 14.74 20.79
CA GLN A 60 -10.29 13.64 19.82
C GLN A 60 -8.97 12.86 19.89
N GLU A 61 -7.84 13.52 20.16
CA GLU A 61 -6.53 12.88 20.28
C GLU A 61 -6.53 11.85 21.44
N TYR A 62 -7.19 12.18 22.56
CA TYR A 62 -7.38 11.25 23.68
C TYR A 62 -8.23 10.03 23.30
N THR A 63 -9.39 10.26 22.68
CA THR A 63 -10.31 9.18 22.29
C THR A 63 -9.67 8.20 21.30
N ASN A 64 -8.97 8.74 20.30
CA ASN A 64 -8.27 7.93 19.29
C ASN A 64 -7.13 7.13 19.91
N SER A 65 -6.31 7.77 20.75
CA SER A 65 -5.18 7.13 21.41
C SER A 65 -5.65 6.05 22.40
N GLN A 66 -6.74 6.31 23.13
CA GLN A 66 -7.31 5.33 24.07
C GLN A 66 -7.84 4.09 23.34
N SER A 67 -8.49 4.28 22.19
CA SER A 67 -8.93 3.18 21.33
C SER A 67 -7.74 2.37 20.80
N ALA A 68 -6.67 3.04 20.37
CA ALA A 68 -5.45 2.39 19.90
C ALA A 68 -4.75 1.58 21.01
N LEU A 69 -4.59 2.12 22.22
CA LEU A 69 -4.01 1.36 23.34
C LEU A 69 -4.84 0.13 23.71
N ARG A 70 -6.17 0.22 23.68
CA ARG A 70 -7.01 -0.95 23.97
C ARG A 70 -6.73 -2.09 23.00
N LYS A 71 -6.61 -1.78 21.71
CA LYS A 71 -6.24 -2.78 20.68
C LYS A 71 -4.84 -3.35 20.91
N LEU A 72 -3.85 -2.49 21.15
CA LEU A 72 -2.48 -2.94 21.42
C LEU A 72 -2.38 -3.82 22.67
N ASN A 73 -3.14 -3.50 23.71
CA ASN A 73 -3.17 -4.30 24.92
C ASN A 73 -3.77 -5.69 24.67
N THR A 74 -4.84 -5.79 23.87
CA THR A 74 -5.41 -7.08 23.46
C THR A 74 -4.40 -7.89 22.65
N GLU A 75 -3.76 -7.29 21.65
CA GLU A 75 -2.76 -7.97 20.81
C GLU A 75 -1.54 -8.45 21.61
N LEU A 76 -1.08 -7.66 22.59
CA LEU A 76 -0.01 -8.04 23.50
C LEU A 76 -0.41 -9.19 24.43
N GLN A 77 -1.63 -9.16 24.97
CA GLN A 77 -2.13 -10.25 25.80
C GLN A 77 -2.24 -11.57 25.03
N GLU A 78 -2.75 -11.52 23.79
CA GLU A 78 -2.80 -12.70 22.91
C GLU A 78 -1.38 -13.23 22.62
N LEU A 79 -0.44 -12.33 22.35
CA LEU A 79 0.95 -12.71 22.11
C LEU A 79 1.60 -13.35 23.34
N GLU A 80 1.40 -12.77 24.53
CA GLU A 80 1.88 -13.33 25.81
C GLU A 80 1.33 -14.74 26.03
N GLN A 81 0.04 -14.97 25.73
CA GLN A 81 -0.58 -16.30 25.81
C GLN A 81 0.06 -17.28 24.83
N LEU A 82 0.31 -16.86 23.58
CA LEU A 82 0.95 -17.70 22.56
C LEU A 82 2.38 -18.08 22.93
N VAL A 83 3.19 -17.13 23.40
CA VAL A 83 4.56 -17.40 23.87
C VAL A 83 4.54 -18.36 25.05
N ASN A 84 3.66 -18.12 26.03
CA ASN A 84 3.58 -18.95 27.24
C ASN A 84 3.07 -20.37 26.93
N ALA A 85 2.09 -20.53 26.04
CA ALA A 85 1.60 -21.84 25.62
C ALA A 85 2.70 -22.70 24.96
N GLN A 86 3.61 -22.07 24.21
CA GLN A 86 4.72 -22.79 23.58
C GLN A 86 5.90 -23.08 24.52
N THR A 87 6.07 -22.32 25.61
CA THR A 87 7.09 -22.64 26.63
C THR A 87 6.78 -23.90 27.47
N VAL A 88 5.51 -24.33 27.58
CA VAL A 88 5.12 -25.51 28.38
C VAL A 88 5.41 -26.84 27.66
N SER A 89 5.74 -26.80 26.37
CA SER A 89 5.92 -28.00 25.52
C SER A 89 7.38 -28.45 25.34
N GLN A 90 8.37 -27.85 26.01
CA GLN A 90 9.77 -28.27 25.88
C GLN A 90 10.08 -29.48 26.79
N PRO A 91 10.38 -30.68 26.24
CA PRO A 91 10.96 -31.74 27.04
C PRO A 91 12.44 -31.43 27.31
N LYS A 92 12.84 -31.40 28.59
CA LYS A 92 14.25 -31.38 29.00
C LYS A 92 14.90 -32.70 28.56
N TYR A 93 15.57 -32.73 27.41
CA TYR A 93 16.27 -33.94 26.97
C TYR A 93 17.69 -34.01 27.50
N GLY A 94 17.96 -35.08 28.24
CA GLY A 94 19.30 -35.58 28.54
C GLY A 94 19.78 -36.59 27.49
N GLN A 95 21.06 -36.42 27.11
CA GLN A 95 22.07 -37.37 26.60
C GLN A 95 21.71 -38.61 25.76
N ASN A 96 22.49 -38.70 24.67
CA ASN A 96 23.24 -39.85 24.10
C ASN A 96 22.69 -40.62 22.87
N LYS A 97 23.62 -40.76 21.90
CA LYS A 97 23.67 -41.63 20.70
C LYS A 97 23.03 -41.23 19.35
N ASN A 98 22.11 -40.27 19.27
CA ASN A 98 21.59 -39.78 17.96
C ASN A 98 22.28 -38.50 17.43
N LEU A 99 23.37 -38.05 18.06
CA LEU A 99 23.97 -36.73 17.79
C LEU A 99 24.55 -36.56 16.37
N ALA A 100 25.00 -37.63 15.71
CA ALA A 100 25.61 -37.51 14.38
C ALA A 100 24.56 -37.32 13.27
N GLU A 101 23.46 -38.08 13.29
CA GLU A 101 22.32 -37.87 12.38
C GLU A 101 21.57 -36.59 12.73
N ALA A 102 21.39 -36.28 14.01
CA ALA A 102 20.81 -35.01 14.44
C ALA A 102 21.66 -33.83 13.99
N ASN A 103 22.99 -33.90 14.05
CA ASN A 103 23.86 -32.84 13.52
C ASN A 103 23.76 -32.71 12.00
N MET A 104 23.56 -33.80 11.26
CA MET A 104 23.38 -33.73 9.81
C MET A 104 22.04 -33.06 9.45
N TYR A 105 20.95 -33.43 10.13
CA TYR A 105 19.65 -32.77 9.97
C TYR A 105 19.65 -31.32 10.45
N LEU A 106 20.40 -30.99 11.51
CA LEU A 106 20.58 -29.61 11.98
C LEU A 106 21.34 -28.76 10.96
N ASN A 107 22.41 -29.32 10.36
CA ASN A 107 23.19 -28.61 9.36
C ASN A 107 22.40 -28.38 8.05
N ASP A 108 21.59 -29.36 7.63
CA ASP A 108 20.64 -29.21 6.51
C ASP A 108 19.57 -28.16 6.82
N THR A 109 19.10 -28.12 8.08
CA THR A 109 18.11 -27.12 8.52
C THR A 109 18.70 -25.72 8.57
N ASP A 110 19.95 -25.57 9.03
CA ASP A 110 20.66 -24.28 9.04
C ASP A 110 20.88 -23.78 7.60
N GLN A 111 21.27 -24.68 6.69
CA GLN A 111 21.42 -24.35 5.27
C GLN A 111 20.08 -23.94 4.63
N MET A 112 18.99 -24.66 4.93
CA MET A 112 17.64 -24.27 4.47
C MET A 112 17.16 -22.96 5.11
N MET A 113 17.60 -22.64 6.34
CA MET A 113 17.28 -21.38 7.01
C MET A 113 18.00 -20.19 6.37
N ASP A 114 19.27 -20.36 6.00
CA ASP A 114 20.04 -19.36 5.27
C ASP A 114 19.47 -19.15 3.86
N GLU A 115 19.04 -20.21 3.18
CA GLU A 115 18.31 -20.11 1.91
C GLU A 115 16.97 -19.38 2.08
N ALA A 116 16.20 -19.71 3.11
CA ALA A 116 14.93 -19.02 3.41
C ALA A 116 15.13 -17.55 3.78
N ASN A 117 16.20 -17.21 4.49
CA ASN A 117 16.54 -15.84 4.85
C ASN A 117 17.00 -15.03 3.62
N THR A 118 17.76 -15.67 2.73
CA THR A 118 18.12 -15.11 1.42
C THR A 118 16.86 -14.84 0.59
N ILE A 119 15.96 -15.82 0.47
CA ILE A 119 14.68 -15.67 -0.24
C ILE A 119 13.83 -14.57 0.37
N ALA A 120 13.74 -14.48 1.71
CA ALA A 120 12.98 -13.44 2.37
C ALA A 120 13.57 -12.04 2.12
N THR A 121 14.89 -11.93 2.11
CA THR A 121 15.60 -10.68 1.79
C THR A 121 15.36 -10.27 0.34
N ASP A 122 15.41 -11.22 -0.59
CA ASP A 122 15.11 -10.99 -2.00
C ASP A 122 13.65 -10.59 -2.22
N VAL A 123 12.70 -11.22 -1.53
CA VAL A 123 11.27 -10.83 -1.59
C VAL A 123 11.07 -9.42 -1.07
N VAL A 124 11.73 -9.03 0.02
CA VAL A 124 11.66 -7.65 0.54
C VAL A 124 12.27 -6.65 -0.43
N ASN A 125 13.40 -6.99 -1.06
CA ASN A 125 14.03 -6.15 -2.07
C ASN A 125 13.12 -5.98 -3.30
N VAL A 126 12.52 -7.06 -3.80
CA VAL A 126 11.55 -7.03 -4.92
C VAL A 126 10.31 -6.23 -4.56
N LEU A 127 9.75 -6.41 -3.36
CA LEU A 127 8.60 -5.62 -2.89
C LEU A 127 8.96 -4.13 -2.75
N GLY A 128 10.16 -3.80 -2.28
CA GLY A 128 10.67 -2.44 -2.21
C GLY A 128 10.78 -1.80 -3.60
N GLN A 129 11.34 -2.53 -4.57
CA GLN A 129 11.43 -2.10 -5.97
C GLN A 129 10.04 -1.93 -6.61
N GLN A 130 9.12 -2.86 -6.38
CA GLN A 130 7.74 -2.76 -6.85
C GLN A 130 7.01 -1.56 -6.23
N ASN A 131 7.26 -1.26 -4.95
CA ASN A 131 6.68 -0.08 -4.30
C ASN A 131 7.20 1.23 -4.91
N GLN A 132 8.49 1.29 -5.25
CA GLN A 132 9.07 2.42 -5.98
C GLN A 132 8.50 2.54 -7.40
N GLN A 133 8.31 1.41 -8.10
CA GLN A 133 7.65 1.40 -9.41
C GLN A 133 6.20 1.86 -9.34
N MET A 134 5.43 1.44 -8.32
CA MET A 134 4.06 1.93 -8.12
C MET A 134 4.00 3.44 -7.89
N ARG A 135 4.98 4.00 -7.15
CA ARG A 135 5.09 5.47 -7.01
C ARG A 135 5.35 6.15 -8.36
N GLY A 136 6.22 5.55 -9.19
CA GLY A 136 6.44 5.99 -10.57
C GLY A 136 5.17 5.94 -11.42
N ILE A 137 4.45 4.82 -11.36
CA ILE A 137 3.17 4.61 -12.07
C ILE A 137 2.10 5.60 -11.58
N SER A 138 2.07 5.96 -10.31
CA SER A 138 1.17 7.00 -9.78
C SER A 138 1.47 8.37 -10.41
N GLY A 139 2.75 8.69 -10.61
CA GLY A 139 3.18 9.89 -11.34
C GLY A 139 2.74 9.85 -12.81
N THR A 140 2.98 8.73 -13.49
CA THR A 140 2.55 8.53 -14.89
C THR A 140 1.03 8.59 -15.04
N THR A 141 0.28 8.02 -14.10
CA THR A 141 -1.19 8.06 -14.07
C THR A 141 -1.70 9.50 -13.90
N THR A 142 -1.07 10.29 -13.04
CA THR A 142 -1.38 11.71 -12.86
C THR A 142 -1.17 12.48 -14.16
N ASN A 143 -0.06 12.22 -14.86
CA ASN A 143 0.24 12.84 -16.15
C ASN A 143 -0.74 12.39 -17.25
N ILE A 144 -1.18 11.13 -17.26
CA ILE A 144 -2.18 10.62 -18.19
C ILE A 144 -3.54 11.29 -17.95
N VAL A 145 -3.97 11.45 -16.70
CA VAL A 145 -5.22 12.14 -16.37
C VAL A 145 -5.18 13.60 -16.83
N GLN A 146 -4.04 14.29 -16.62
CA GLN A 146 -3.85 15.65 -17.12
C GLN A 146 -3.87 15.73 -18.65
N ASN A 147 -3.15 14.84 -19.35
CA ASN A 147 -3.13 14.77 -20.81
C ASN A 147 -4.51 14.42 -21.39
N THR A 148 -5.26 13.52 -20.74
CA THR A 148 -6.64 13.19 -21.15
C THR A 148 -7.56 14.39 -20.96
N GLY A 149 -7.38 15.17 -19.90
CA GLY A 149 -8.06 16.45 -19.69
C GLY A 149 -7.75 17.46 -20.80
N GLN A 150 -6.49 17.56 -21.23
CA GLN A 150 -6.09 18.41 -22.35
C GLN A 150 -6.62 17.90 -23.69
N ALA A 151 -6.60 16.59 -23.93
CA ALA A 151 -7.16 15.95 -25.12
C ALA A 151 -8.67 16.20 -25.22
N ASN A 152 -9.41 16.13 -24.10
CA ASN A 152 -10.83 16.48 -24.07
C ASN A 152 -11.09 17.95 -24.44
N LYS A 153 -10.19 18.88 -24.04
CA LYS A 153 -10.25 20.28 -24.48
C LYS A 153 -9.97 20.41 -25.98
N LEU A 154 -9.01 19.65 -26.51
CA LEU A 154 -8.69 19.64 -27.94
C LEU A 154 -9.86 19.11 -28.78
N VAL A 155 -10.46 17.98 -28.38
CA VAL A 155 -11.64 17.40 -29.04
C VAL A 155 -12.83 18.36 -28.99
N SER A 156 -13.04 19.05 -27.87
CA SER A 156 -14.04 20.12 -27.74
C SER A 156 -13.81 21.24 -28.76
N HIS A 157 -12.56 21.67 -28.94
CA HIS A 157 -12.21 22.65 -29.95
C HIS A 157 -12.42 22.14 -31.38
N MET A 158 -12.00 20.91 -31.67
CA MET A 158 -12.20 20.28 -32.97
C MET A 158 -13.68 20.18 -33.34
N LYS A 159 -14.55 19.77 -32.40
CA LYS A 159 -16.01 19.75 -32.63
C LYS A 159 -16.58 21.13 -32.96
N LYS A 160 -16.06 22.20 -32.34
CA LYS A 160 -16.48 23.58 -32.68
C LYS A 160 -16.04 23.98 -34.09
N VAL A 161 -14.81 23.65 -34.46
CA VAL A 161 -14.26 23.92 -35.81
C VAL A 161 -15.02 23.11 -36.86
N GLU A 162 -15.29 21.84 -36.62
CA GLU A 162 -16.09 20.97 -37.51
C GLU A 162 -17.47 21.58 -37.76
N LYS A 163 -18.13 22.07 -36.72
CA LYS A 163 -19.43 22.76 -36.86
C LYS A 163 -19.32 24.01 -37.73
N LEU A 164 -18.26 24.81 -37.57
CA LEU A 164 -18.02 26.00 -38.40
C LEU A 164 -17.78 25.62 -39.86
N VAL A 165 -16.89 24.66 -40.13
CA VAL A 165 -16.59 24.19 -41.48
C VAL A 165 -17.85 23.66 -42.15
N ASN A 166 -18.67 22.89 -41.44
CA ASN A 166 -19.91 22.36 -41.98
C ASN A 166 -20.89 23.49 -42.36
N ILE A 167 -21.07 24.49 -41.50
CA ILE A 167 -21.91 25.67 -41.81
C ILE A 167 -21.39 26.41 -43.04
N THR A 168 -20.07 26.61 -43.15
CA THR A 168 -19.46 27.26 -44.33
C THR A 168 -19.70 26.45 -45.60
N LEU A 169 -19.54 25.12 -45.55
CA LEU A 169 -19.76 24.24 -46.69
C LEU A 169 -21.21 24.27 -47.18
N TRP A 170 -22.17 24.22 -46.24
CA TRP A 170 -23.60 24.35 -46.55
C TRP A 170 -23.92 25.72 -47.19
N SER A 171 -23.31 26.79 -46.68
CA SER A 171 -23.52 28.15 -47.21
C SER A 171 -23.01 28.29 -48.65
N ILE A 172 -21.81 27.78 -48.93
CA ILE A 172 -21.24 27.79 -50.30
C ILE A 172 -22.09 26.95 -51.25
N SER A 173 -22.50 25.75 -50.83
CA SER A 173 -23.35 24.87 -51.64
C SER A 173 -24.68 25.54 -51.98
N GLY A 174 -25.31 26.19 -51.01
CA GLY A 174 -26.54 26.96 -51.24
C GLY A 174 -26.35 28.13 -52.20
N ALA A 175 -25.22 28.85 -52.10
CA ALA A 175 -24.90 29.95 -53.01
C ALA A 175 -24.70 29.46 -54.46
N LEU A 176 -24.01 28.34 -54.67
CA LEU A 176 -23.83 27.75 -55.99
C LEU A 176 -25.16 27.33 -56.62
N ILE A 177 -26.04 26.67 -55.85
CA ILE A 177 -27.39 26.30 -56.33
C ILE A 177 -28.19 27.55 -56.73
N LEU A 178 -28.08 28.64 -55.96
CA LEU A 178 -28.73 29.91 -56.28
C LEU A 178 -28.21 30.52 -57.58
N VAL A 179 -26.89 30.47 -57.81
CA VAL A 179 -26.26 30.95 -59.05
C VAL A 179 -26.74 30.12 -60.25
N ASP A 180 -26.79 28.79 -60.12
CA ASP A 180 -27.29 27.91 -61.18
C ASP A 180 -28.78 28.18 -61.49
N ALA A 181 -29.61 28.37 -60.46
CA ALA A 181 -31.02 28.71 -60.63
C ALA A 181 -31.22 30.07 -61.32
N LEU A 182 -30.42 31.07 -60.97
CA LEU A 182 -30.43 32.38 -61.62
C LEU A 182 -29.95 32.29 -63.08
N GLY A 183 -28.89 31.54 -63.36
CA GLY A 183 -28.41 31.29 -64.71
C GLY A 183 -29.47 30.62 -65.58
N PHE A 184 -30.14 29.60 -65.04
CA PHE A 184 -31.25 28.91 -65.71
C PHE A 184 -32.43 29.85 -65.97
N TYR A 185 -32.79 30.67 -64.99
CA TYR A 185 -33.85 31.68 -65.12
C TYR A 185 -33.53 32.68 -66.23
N ILE A 186 -32.33 33.29 -66.22
CA ILE A 186 -31.91 34.28 -67.24
C ILE A 186 -31.88 33.64 -68.63
N PHE A 187 -31.33 32.42 -68.75
CA PHE A 187 -31.26 31.71 -70.02
C PHE A 187 -32.64 31.42 -70.62
N HIS A 188 -33.60 30.99 -69.80
CA HIS A 188 -34.96 30.74 -70.27
C HIS A 188 -35.78 32.01 -70.51
N HIS A 189 -35.50 33.09 -69.79
CA HIS A 189 -36.21 34.36 -69.98
C HIS A 189 -35.71 35.13 -71.22
N ASN A 190 -34.42 35.05 -71.54
CA ASN A 190 -33.84 35.67 -72.74
C ASN A 190 -34.02 34.86 -74.04
N LYS A 191 -34.61 33.66 -73.96
CA LYS A 191 -34.95 32.81 -75.12
C LYS A 191 -36.43 32.86 -75.52
N LYS A 192 -37.21 33.75 -74.91
CA LYS A 192 -38.53 34.17 -75.41
C LYS A 192 -38.38 35.51 -76.12
#